data_AF-K9VBY3-F1
#
_entry.id   AF-K9VBY3-F1
#
_cell.length_a   1.000
_cell.length_b   1.000
_cell.length_c   1.000
_cell.angle_alpha   90.00
_cell.angle_beta   90.00
_cell.angle_gamma   90.00
#
_symmetry.space_group_name_H-M   'P 1'
#
loop_
_entity.id
_entity.type
_entity.pdbx_description
1 polymer ?
#
loop_
_entity_poly.entity_id
_entity_poly.type
_entity_poly.pdbx_seq_one_letter_code
_entity_poly.pdbx_strand_id
1 'polypeptide(L)'
;MSDKPFNIRQLNGLDYDEAEPLLEDYQETLIELFVNSPEGEEYCKTYPDVGFWISQFIYYGFGYEGFTLPSMKVEDVATVVEELFPRKVSLLSPEEGENAIPELLAFWQFLKREFKLRNATSIIKYLRDIEPEFKEIMEDSSKFGFAKSFVTLGLQAGFDMSTGEGLTQFQEIYNASIAPIIAAKNSETSGFSSKPISGSAVNESKASKEKQKKAKNTAAESRKRNRTKKK
;
A
#
# COMPACT_ATOMS: atom_id res chain seq x y z
N MET A 1 3.05 -16.23 -25.86
CA MET A 1 1.94 -15.65 -25.10
C MET A 1 1.04 -16.79 -24.64
N SER A 2 0.89 -16.97 -23.33
CA SER A 2 0.07 -18.04 -22.76
C SER A 2 -1.41 -17.74 -23.05
N ASP A 3 -2.07 -18.69 -23.70
CA ASP A 3 -3.47 -18.69 -24.14
C ASP A 3 -4.48 -18.86 -22.98
N LYS A 4 -4.11 -18.45 -21.76
CA LYS A 4 -4.94 -18.59 -20.57
C LYS A 4 -5.63 -17.27 -20.25
N PRO A 5 -6.96 -17.25 -20.06
CA PRO A 5 -7.66 -16.05 -19.63
C PRO A 5 -7.12 -15.61 -18.27
N PHE A 6 -6.96 -14.30 -18.10
CA PHE A 6 -6.47 -13.71 -16.86
C PHE A 6 -7.35 -14.10 -15.67
N ASN A 7 -6.72 -14.51 -14.57
CA ASN A 7 -7.42 -14.93 -13.36
C ASN A 7 -7.33 -13.85 -12.27
N ILE A 8 -8.37 -13.02 -12.16
CA ILE A 8 -8.47 -11.97 -11.13
C ILE A 8 -8.34 -12.52 -9.69
N ARG A 9 -8.57 -13.82 -9.48
CA ARG A 9 -8.47 -14.51 -8.17
C ARG A 9 -7.12 -15.17 -7.91
N GLN A 10 -6.11 -14.95 -8.76
CA GLN A 10 -4.80 -15.60 -8.68
C GLN A 10 -4.14 -15.44 -7.29
N LEU A 11 -4.29 -14.28 -6.66
CA LEU A 11 -3.71 -13.98 -5.36
C LEU A 11 -4.51 -14.53 -4.17
N ASN A 12 -5.69 -15.11 -4.39
CA ASN A 12 -6.57 -15.53 -3.29
C ASN A 12 -5.97 -16.69 -2.50
N GLY A 13 -5.76 -16.47 -1.20
CA GLY A 13 -5.33 -17.50 -0.25
C GLY A 13 -3.83 -17.78 -0.24
N LEU A 14 -3.06 -17.01 -1.02
CA LEU A 14 -1.60 -16.94 -0.94
C LEU A 14 -1.20 -16.04 0.23
N ASP A 15 -0.09 -16.36 0.88
CA ASP A 15 0.62 -15.36 1.68
C ASP A 15 1.58 -14.52 0.82
N TYR A 16 2.28 -13.57 1.44
CA TYR A 16 3.14 -12.65 0.70
C TYR A 16 4.28 -13.37 -0.03
N ASP A 17 4.95 -14.30 0.63
CA ASP A 17 6.10 -15.03 0.05
C ASP A 17 5.66 -15.86 -1.17
N GLU A 18 4.44 -16.40 -1.15
CA GLU A 18 3.87 -17.15 -2.27
C GLU A 18 3.43 -16.24 -3.44
N ALA A 19 3.01 -15.01 -3.14
CA ALA A 19 2.44 -14.09 -4.11
C ALA A 19 3.46 -13.10 -4.70
N GLU A 20 4.53 -12.75 -3.97
CA GLU A 20 5.61 -11.87 -4.40
C GLU A 20 6.08 -12.15 -5.86
N PRO A 21 6.43 -13.40 -6.25
CA PRO A 21 6.88 -13.67 -7.61
C PRO A 21 5.78 -13.56 -8.67
N LEU A 22 4.51 -13.40 -8.28
CA LEU A 22 3.36 -13.29 -9.18
C LEU A 22 2.81 -11.87 -9.26
N LEU A 23 3.20 -10.98 -8.34
CA LEU A 23 2.57 -9.66 -8.19
C LEU A 23 2.82 -8.77 -9.41
N GLU A 24 4.05 -8.75 -9.93
CA GLU A 24 4.43 -7.95 -11.09
C GLU A 24 3.63 -8.37 -12.33
N ASP A 25 3.71 -9.64 -12.73
CA ASP A 25 2.92 -10.19 -13.85
C ASP A 25 1.41 -9.96 -13.67
N TYR A 26 0.89 -10.09 -12.43
CA TYR A 26 -0.52 -9.84 -12.13
C TYR A 26 -0.90 -8.37 -12.35
N GLN A 27 -0.07 -7.44 -11.88
CA GLN A 27 -0.28 -6.00 -12.05
C GLN A 27 -0.19 -5.60 -13.51
N GLU A 28 0.89 -5.98 -14.20
CA GLU A 28 1.12 -5.65 -15.61
C GLU A 28 -0.02 -6.15 -16.49
N THR A 29 -0.38 -7.43 -16.37
CA THR A 29 -1.47 -8.00 -17.17
C THR A 29 -2.80 -7.31 -16.89
N LEU A 30 -3.09 -6.99 -15.62
CA LEU A 30 -4.35 -6.35 -15.26
C LEU A 30 -4.41 -4.89 -15.72
N ILE A 31 -3.28 -4.17 -15.69
CA ILE A 31 -3.16 -2.83 -16.23
C ILE A 31 -3.30 -2.86 -17.75
N GLU A 32 -2.67 -3.81 -18.45
CA GLU A 32 -2.83 -3.98 -19.90
C GLU A 32 -4.30 -4.22 -20.28
N LEU A 33 -5.01 -5.07 -19.54
CA LEU A 33 -6.44 -5.28 -19.74
C LEU A 33 -7.28 -4.01 -19.47
N PHE A 34 -6.90 -3.23 -18.46
CA PHE A 34 -7.56 -1.96 -18.16
C PHE A 34 -7.32 -0.92 -19.26
N VAL A 35 -6.08 -0.73 -19.71
CA VAL A 35 -5.74 0.24 -20.76
C VAL A 35 -6.45 -0.07 -22.08
N ASN A 36 -6.61 -1.35 -22.41
CA ASN A 36 -7.35 -1.80 -23.59
C ASN A 36 -8.88 -1.88 -23.39
N SER A 37 -9.39 -1.40 -22.25
CA SER A 37 -10.83 -1.36 -21.96
C SER A 37 -11.44 -0.01 -22.33
N PRO A 38 -12.76 0.09 -22.57
CA PRO A 38 -13.42 1.38 -22.79
C PRO A 38 -13.19 2.39 -21.64
N GLU A 39 -13.11 1.91 -20.40
CA GLU A 39 -12.85 2.75 -19.23
C GLU A 39 -11.41 3.30 -19.22
N GLY A 40 -10.43 2.47 -19.60
CA GLY A 40 -9.03 2.89 -19.73
C GLY A 40 -8.81 3.82 -20.91
N GLU A 41 -9.40 3.51 -22.08
CA GLU A 41 -9.36 4.38 -23.25
C GLU A 41 -9.94 5.77 -22.96
N GLU A 42 -11.05 5.84 -22.22
CA GLU A 42 -11.64 7.13 -21.81
C GLU A 42 -10.74 7.87 -20.83
N TYR A 43 -10.21 7.19 -19.81
CA TYR A 43 -9.28 7.77 -18.85
C TYR A 43 -8.02 8.35 -19.53
N CYS A 44 -7.45 7.60 -20.48
CA CYS A 44 -6.24 7.98 -21.21
C CYS A 44 -6.40 9.23 -22.10
N LYS A 45 -7.64 9.68 -22.39
CA LYS A 45 -7.87 10.97 -23.09
C LYS A 45 -7.49 12.16 -22.24
N THR A 46 -7.55 12.04 -20.91
CA THR A 46 -7.22 13.10 -19.96
C THR A 46 -5.85 12.87 -19.33
N TYR A 47 -5.53 11.62 -18.97
CA TYR A 47 -4.29 11.25 -18.27
C TYR A 47 -3.53 10.19 -19.08
N PRO A 48 -2.50 10.57 -19.87
CA PRO A 48 -1.78 9.64 -20.73
C PRO A 48 -0.96 8.61 -19.94
N ASP A 49 -0.51 8.97 -18.74
CA ASP A 49 0.20 8.09 -17.83
C ASP A 49 -0.78 7.31 -16.95
N VAL A 50 -0.66 5.98 -16.96
CA VAL A 50 -1.60 5.05 -16.35
C VAL A 50 -0.87 3.85 -15.75
N GLY A 51 -1.43 3.26 -14.71
CA GLY A 51 -0.95 2.04 -14.08
C GLY A 51 -0.18 2.28 -12.78
N PHE A 52 0.35 3.49 -12.55
CA PHE A 52 1.09 3.78 -11.33
C PHE A 52 0.20 3.59 -10.08
N TRP A 53 -0.97 4.23 -10.03
CA TRP A 53 -1.84 4.16 -8.86
C TRP A 53 -2.49 2.79 -8.70
N ILE A 54 -2.82 2.12 -9.82
CA ILE A 54 -3.29 0.73 -9.79
C ILE A 54 -2.22 -0.19 -9.20
N SER A 55 -0.97 -0.07 -9.63
CA SER A 55 0.15 -0.84 -9.09
C SER A 55 0.35 -0.57 -7.61
N GLN A 56 0.40 0.69 -7.17
CA GLN A 56 0.54 1.02 -5.75
C GLN A 56 -0.63 0.47 -4.93
N PHE A 57 -1.87 0.58 -5.44
CA PHE A 57 -3.07 0.10 -4.77
C PHE A 57 -3.03 -1.42 -4.53
N ILE A 58 -2.69 -2.19 -5.57
CA ILE A 58 -2.57 -3.66 -5.47
C ILE A 58 -1.40 -4.03 -4.55
N TYR A 59 -0.23 -3.41 -4.74
CA TYR A 59 0.97 -3.71 -3.95
C TYR A 59 0.75 -3.45 -2.46
N TYR A 60 0.24 -2.29 -2.08
CA TYR A 60 0.02 -1.97 -0.67
C TYR A 60 -1.15 -2.74 -0.08
N GLY A 61 -2.27 -2.85 -0.80
CA GLY A 61 -3.43 -3.60 -0.32
C GLY A 61 -3.10 -5.07 -0.06
N PHE A 62 -2.45 -5.73 -1.01
CA PHE A 62 -2.07 -7.13 -0.84
C PHE A 62 -0.85 -7.30 0.06
N GLY A 63 0.24 -6.56 -0.21
CA GLY A 63 1.52 -6.75 0.46
C GLY A 63 1.50 -6.46 1.95
N TYR A 64 0.66 -5.51 2.40
CA TYR A 64 0.59 -5.13 3.82
C TYR A 64 -0.60 -5.75 4.54
N GLU A 65 -1.76 -5.82 3.88
CA GLU A 65 -3.02 -6.21 4.54
C GLU A 65 -3.60 -7.52 3.98
N GLY A 66 -3.01 -8.10 2.93
CA GLY A 66 -3.49 -9.34 2.30
C GLY A 66 -4.81 -9.16 1.54
N PHE A 67 -5.18 -7.92 1.21
CA PHE A 67 -6.41 -7.63 0.49
C PHE A 67 -6.29 -8.05 -0.98
N THR A 68 -7.33 -8.69 -1.50
CA THR A 68 -7.43 -9.02 -2.93
C THR A 68 -8.62 -8.33 -3.57
N LEU A 69 -8.45 -7.85 -4.81
CA LEU A 69 -9.50 -7.11 -5.53
C LEU A 69 -10.88 -7.80 -5.48
N PRO A 70 -11.01 -9.13 -5.67
CA PRO A 70 -12.32 -9.79 -5.64
C PRO A 70 -13.00 -9.82 -4.27
N SER A 71 -12.26 -9.61 -3.18
CA SER A 71 -12.76 -9.71 -1.81
C SER A 71 -12.82 -8.37 -1.08
N MET A 72 -12.13 -7.35 -1.59
CA MET A 72 -12.11 -6.00 -1.04
C MET A 72 -13.50 -5.41 -0.84
N LYS A 73 -13.67 -4.75 0.31
CA LYS A 73 -14.80 -3.92 0.69
C LYS A 73 -14.36 -2.45 0.75
N VAL A 74 -15.33 -1.57 1.03
CA VAL A 74 -15.05 -0.13 1.17
C VAL A 74 -14.01 0.14 2.25
N GLU A 75 -14.07 -0.58 3.38
CA GLU A 75 -13.14 -0.38 4.49
C GLU A 75 -11.70 -0.79 4.13
N ASP A 76 -11.55 -1.79 3.26
CA ASP A 76 -10.25 -2.24 2.76
C ASP A 76 -9.67 -1.18 1.80
N VAL A 77 -10.49 -0.64 0.90
CA VAL A 77 -10.07 0.45 0.00
C VAL A 77 -9.72 1.71 0.79
N ALA A 78 -10.52 2.08 1.79
CA ALA A 78 -10.24 3.21 2.67
C ALA A 78 -8.92 3.04 3.43
N THR A 79 -8.61 1.83 3.89
CA THR A 79 -7.31 1.53 4.49
C THR A 79 -6.16 1.79 3.51
N VAL A 80 -6.30 1.39 2.24
CA VAL A 80 -5.23 1.64 1.25
C VAL A 80 -5.10 3.14 0.95
N VAL A 81 -6.21 3.81 0.65
CA VAL A 81 -6.24 5.19 0.15
C VAL A 81 -5.95 6.21 1.26
N GLU A 82 -6.52 6.04 2.45
CA GLU A 82 -6.44 7.03 3.53
C GLU A 82 -5.31 6.76 4.53
N GLU A 83 -4.79 5.54 4.57
CA GLU A 83 -3.76 5.15 5.55
C GLU A 83 -2.46 4.69 4.88
N LEU A 84 -2.51 3.79 3.88
CA LEU A 84 -1.28 3.27 3.27
C LEU A 84 -0.64 4.25 2.29
N PHE A 85 -1.43 4.86 1.40
CA PHE A 85 -0.93 5.84 0.43
C PHE A 85 -0.22 7.03 1.10
N PRO A 86 -0.86 7.82 2.00
CA PRO A 86 -0.18 8.95 2.62
C PRO A 86 1.03 8.53 3.44
N ARG A 87 1.01 7.32 4.00
CA ARG A 87 2.10 6.76 4.79
C ARG A 87 3.30 6.30 3.96
N LYS A 88 3.08 5.82 2.73
CA LYS A 88 4.07 5.05 1.95
C LYS A 88 4.43 5.67 0.60
N VAL A 89 3.51 6.37 -0.04
CA VAL A 89 3.76 7.02 -1.32
C VAL A 89 4.24 8.45 -1.05
N SER A 90 5.41 8.77 -1.58
CA SER A 90 5.96 10.13 -1.58
C SER A 90 5.63 10.78 -2.91
N LEU A 91 5.09 11.99 -2.85
CA LEU A 91 4.88 12.84 -4.01
C LEU A 91 6.01 13.87 -4.05
N LEU A 92 6.58 14.10 -5.23
CA LEU A 92 7.53 15.18 -5.47
C LEU A 92 6.81 16.52 -5.61
N SER A 93 5.55 16.50 -6.08
CA SER A 93 4.66 17.65 -6.08
C SER A 93 3.20 17.23 -5.89
N PRO A 94 2.32 18.13 -5.39
CA PRO A 94 0.91 17.79 -5.20
C PRO A 94 0.20 17.30 -6.48
N GLU A 95 0.63 17.80 -7.65
CA GLU A 95 0.06 17.46 -8.95
C GLU A 95 0.24 15.97 -9.29
N GLU A 96 1.28 15.30 -8.77
CA GLU A 96 1.48 13.85 -8.96
C GLU A 96 0.36 13.02 -8.33
N GLY A 97 -0.34 13.55 -7.33
CA GLY A 97 -1.47 12.91 -6.66
C GLY A 97 -2.83 13.16 -7.31
N GLU A 98 -2.94 14.11 -8.23
CA GLU A 98 -4.24 14.57 -8.77
C GLU A 98 -4.97 13.48 -9.55
N ASN A 99 -4.24 12.59 -10.21
CA ASN A 99 -4.83 11.51 -10.99
C ASN A 99 -5.06 10.21 -10.20
N ALA A 100 -4.70 10.15 -8.91
CA ALA A 100 -4.80 8.93 -8.11
C ALA A 100 -6.23 8.40 -8.00
N ILE A 101 -7.15 9.24 -7.54
CA ILE A 101 -8.56 8.87 -7.39
C ILE A 101 -9.24 8.70 -8.75
N PRO A 102 -9.05 9.59 -9.75
CA PRO A 102 -9.52 9.36 -11.11
C PRO A 102 -9.10 8.00 -11.70
N GLU A 103 -7.84 7.61 -11.55
CA GLU A 103 -7.31 6.33 -12.06
C GLU A 103 -8.00 5.15 -11.37
N LEU A 104 -8.07 5.16 -10.03
CA LEU A 104 -8.72 4.10 -9.27
C LEU A 104 -10.22 4.02 -9.58
N LEU A 105 -10.88 5.16 -9.79
CA LEU A 105 -12.30 5.22 -10.13
C LEU A 105 -12.57 4.57 -11.49
N ALA A 106 -11.79 4.91 -12.52
CA ALA A 106 -11.87 4.28 -13.84
C ALA A 106 -11.55 2.78 -13.77
N PHE A 107 -10.51 2.41 -13.01
CA PHE A 107 -10.12 1.02 -12.81
C PHE A 107 -11.23 0.20 -12.14
N TRP A 108 -11.87 0.71 -11.08
CA TRP A 108 -12.96 0.00 -10.42
C TRP A 108 -14.22 -0.11 -11.28
N GLN A 109 -14.47 0.85 -12.19
CA GLN A 109 -15.52 0.72 -13.21
C GLN A 109 -15.23 -0.43 -14.17
N PHE A 110 -13.99 -0.52 -14.66
CA PHE A 110 -13.52 -1.65 -15.46
C PHE A 110 -13.69 -2.98 -14.70
N LEU A 111 -13.24 -3.07 -13.44
CA LEU A 111 -13.37 -4.28 -12.63
C LEU A 111 -14.84 -4.70 -12.41
N LYS A 112 -15.73 -3.71 -12.28
CA LYS A 112 -17.18 -3.94 -12.20
C LYS A 112 -17.71 -4.55 -13.50
N ARG A 113 -17.33 -4.01 -14.66
CA ARG A 113 -17.81 -4.48 -15.97
C ARG A 113 -17.23 -5.84 -16.33
N GLU A 114 -15.90 -5.95 -16.30
CA GLU A 114 -15.15 -7.10 -16.82
C GLU A 114 -15.26 -8.32 -15.89
N PHE A 115 -15.00 -8.11 -14.59
CA PHE A 115 -14.93 -9.20 -13.61
C PHE A 115 -16.17 -9.33 -12.73
N LYS A 116 -17.16 -8.43 -12.88
CA LYS A 116 -18.44 -8.46 -12.13
C LYS A 116 -18.22 -8.48 -10.62
N LEU A 117 -17.24 -7.72 -10.13
CA LEU A 117 -16.91 -7.70 -8.71
C LEU A 117 -18.06 -7.10 -7.89
N ARG A 118 -18.54 -7.87 -6.90
CA ARG A 118 -19.78 -7.58 -6.15
C ARG A 118 -19.74 -6.23 -5.43
N ASN A 119 -18.60 -5.86 -4.87
CA ASN A 119 -18.45 -4.65 -4.05
C ASN A 119 -18.06 -3.41 -4.85
N ALA A 120 -17.79 -3.56 -6.15
CA ALA A 120 -17.25 -2.47 -6.97
C ALA A 120 -18.17 -1.23 -6.99
N THR A 121 -19.50 -1.40 -6.97
CA THR A 121 -20.43 -0.26 -6.94
C THR A 121 -20.27 0.59 -5.69
N SER A 122 -20.13 -0.04 -4.51
CA SER A 122 -19.94 0.68 -3.26
C SER A 122 -18.55 1.34 -3.18
N ILE A 123 -17.53 0.66 -3.73
CA ILE A 123 -16.16 1.19 -3.78
C ILE A 123 -16.08 2.39 -4.73
N ILE A 124 -16.68 2.33 -5.92
CA ILE A 124 -16.73 3.47 -6.85
C ILE A 124 -17.42 4.67 -6.21
N LYS A 125 -18.50 4.44 -5.44
CA LYS A 125 -19.17 5.51 -4.70
C LYS A 125 -18.22 6.13 -3.68
N TYR A 126 -17.58 5.31 -2.86
CA TYR A 126 -16.62 5.78 -1.85
C TYR A 126 -15.47 6.58 -2.46
N LEU A 127 -14.86 6.10 -3.55
CA LEU A 127 -13.77 6.81 -4.23
C LEU A 127 -14.20 8.19 -4.72
N ARG A 128 -15.42 8.32 -5.25
CA ARG A 128 -15.97 9.62 -5.64
C ARG A 128 -16.22 10.54 -4.44
N ASP A 129 -16.66 9.97 -3.31
CA ASP A 129 -16.96 10.73 -2.11
C ASP A 129 -15.66 11.28 -1.47
N ILE A 130 -14.54 10.53 -1.52
CA ILE A 130 -13.25 10.94 -0.93
C ILE A 130 -12.37 11.78 -1.86
N GLU A 131 -12.64 11.79 -3.17
CA GLU A 131 -11.85 12.52 -4.18
C GLU A 131 -11.51 13.97 -3.79
N PRO A 132 -12.46 14.79 -3.29
CA PRO A 132 -12.16 16.18 -2.93
C PRO A 132 -11.18 16.33 -1.76
N GLU A 133 -11.13 15.36 -0.85
CA GLU A 133 -10.32 15.38 0.37
C GLU A 133 -8.97 14.68 0.18
N PHE A 134 -8.80 13.93 -0.92
CA PHE A 134 -7.64 13.06 -1.11
C PHE A 134 -6.30 13.82 -1.12
N LYS A 135 -6.27 15.03 -1.68
CA LYS A 135 -5.07 15.89 -1.66
C LYS A 135 -4.63 16.21 -0.23
N GLU A 136 -5.59 16.63 0.60
CA GLU A 136 -5.33 17.00 2.00
C GLU A 136 -4.88 15.79 2.82
N ILE A 137 -5.44 14.62 2.52
CA ILE A 137 -5.02 13.33 3.11
C ILE A 137 -3.55 13.02 2.77
N MET A 138 -3.15 13.21 1.52
CA MET A 138 -1.78 12.93 1.05
C MET A 138 -0.72 13.90 1.60
N GLU A 139 -1.13 15.12 1.94
CA GLU A 139 -0.28 16.18 2.50
C GLU A 139 -0.24 16.17 4.04
N ASP A 140 -1.13 15.42 4.71
CA ASP A 140 -1.15 15.31 6.17
C ASP A 140 0.09 14.58 6.70
N SER A 141 1.07 15.37 7.14
CA SER A 141 2.32 14.88 7.72
C SER A 141 2.13 13.97 8.95
N SER A 142 0.99 14.05 9.64
CA SER A 142 0.68 13.17 10.78
C SER A 142 0.41 11.72 10.35
N LYS A 143 0.05 11.50 9.08
CA LYS A 143 -0.17 10.18 8.48
C LYS A 143 1.11 9.58 7.86
N PHE A 144 2.22 10.32 7.82
CA PHE A 144 3.44 9.85 7.16
C PHE A 144 4.09 8.69 7.93
N GLY A 145 4.59 7.71 7.17
CA GLY A 145 5.39 6.64 7.74
C GLY A 145 6.78 7.12 8.11
N PHE A 146 7.43 6.46 9.06
CA PHE A 146 8.78 6.81 9.53
C PHE A 146 9.77 7.09 8.40
N ALA A 147 9.83 6.22 7.38
CA ALA A 147 10.76 6.40 6.25
C ALA A 147 10.47 7.68 5.45
N LYS A 148 9.18 7.95 5.14
CA LYS A 148 8.76 9.18 4.47
C LYS A 148 9.08 10.40 5.33
N SER A 149 8.69 10.39 6.61
CA SER A 149 9.00 11.48 7.54
C SER A 149 10.51 11.74 7.65
N PHE A 150 11.33 10.69 7.69
CA PHE A 150 12.79 10.79 7.74
C PHE A 150 13.34 11.46 6.47
N VAL A 151 12.90 11.02 5.28
CA VAL A 151 13.30 11.63 4.01
C VAL A 151 12.84 13.09 3.92
N THR A 152 11.59 13.38 4.27
CA THR A 152 11.05 14.76 4.26
C THR A 152 11.85 15.68 5.17
N LEU A 153 12.17 15.25 6.39
CA LEU A 153 12.98 16.05 7.32
C LEU A 153 14.41 16.27 6.80
N GLY A 154 15.00 15.26 6.15
CA GLY A 154 16.34 15.38 5.56
C GLY A 154 16.38 16.37 4.40
N LEU A 155 15.40 16.32 3.50
CA LEU A 155 15.26 17.28 2.40
C LEU A 155 15.05 18.71 2.93
N GLN A 156 14.20 18.89 3.95
CA GLN A 156 13.98 20.20 4.60
C GLN A 156 15.25 20.73 5.29
N ALA A 157 16.09 19.84 5.81
CA ALA A 157 17.38 20.19 6.38
C ALA A 157 18.48 20.41 5.33
N GLY A 158 18.15 20.33 4.03
CA GLY A 158 19.07 20.59 2.92
C GLY A 158 19.95 19.42 2.52
N PHE A 159 19.67 18.21 3.00
CA PHE A 159 20.41 17.00 2.63
C PHE A 159 19.90 16.40 1.33
N ASP A 160 20.82 15.86 0.53
CA ASP A 160 20.47 15.07 -0.64
C ASP A 160 20.09 13.64 -0.23
N MET A 161 18.80 13.43 0.04
CA MET A 161 18.24 12.14 0.47
C MET A 161 18.16 11.10 -0.65
N SER A 162 18.59 11.44 -1.87
CA SER A 162 18.71 10.49 -2.99
C SER A 162 20.05 9.74 -3.01
N THR A 163 21.01 10.18 -2.19
CA THR A 163 22.36 9.59 -2.12
C THR A 163 22.59 8.84 -0.81
N GLY A 164 23.42 7.80 -0.85
CA GLY A 164 23.83 7.08 0.36
C GLY A 164 24.58 7.96 1.36
N GLU A 165 25.33 8.95 0.86
CA GLU A 165 26.03 9.92 1.69
C GLU A 165 25.06 10.85 2.44
N GLY A 166 24.11 11.47 1.73
CA GLY A 166 23.13 12.36 2.36
C GLY A 166 22.21 11.63 3.34
N LEU A 167 21.81 10.39 3.05
CA LEU A 167 21.10 9.53 3.99
C LEU A 167 21.91 9.29 5.28
N THR A 168 23.20 8.99 5.16
CA THR A 168 24.07 8.69 6.30
C THR A 168 24.29 9.94 7.16
N GLN A 169 24.62 11.07 6.54
CA GLN A 169 24.84 12.33 7.24
C GLN A 169 23.58 12.80 7.99
N PHE A 170 22.41 12.72 7.36
CA PHE A 170 21.17 13.09 8.02
C PHE A 170 20.80 12.10 9.14
N GLN A 171 21.07 10.80 8.97
CA GLN A 171 20.85 9.79 10.02
C GLN A 171 21.64 10.09 11.29
N GLU A 172 22.90 10.51 11.18
CA GLU A 172 23.73 10.88 12.33
C GLU A 172 23.14 12.08 13.08
N ILE A 173 22.72 13.12 12.37
CA ILE A 173 22.09 14.31 12.95
C ILE A 173 20.74 13.96 13.60
N TYR A 174 19.92 13.17 12.92
CA TYR A 174 18.62 12.73 13.43
C TYR A 174 18.76 11.92 14.72
N ASN A 175 19.72 11.00 14.77
CA ASN A 175 20.01 10.19 15.95
C ASN A 175 20.58 11.04 17.11
N ALA A 176 21.33 12.10 16.82
CA ALA A 176 21.88 12.99 17.84
C ALA A 176 20.82 13.95 18.42
N SER A 177 19.84 14.37 17.62
CA SER A 177 18.92 15.47 17.97
C SER A 177 17.48 15.04 18.29
N ILE A 178 16.92 14.06 17.57
CA ILE A 178 15.50 13.69 17.65
C ILE A 178 15.29 12.36 18.37
N ALA A 179 16.15 11.37 18.13
CA ALA A 179 16.03 10.06 18.78
C ALA A 179 16.00 10.11 20.33
N PRO A 180 16.79 10.96 21.02
CA PRO A 180 16.74 11.09 22.47
C PRO A 180 15.41 11.66 22.97
N ILE A 181 14.80 12.59 22.22
CA ILE A 181 13.52 13.23 22.56
C ILE A 181 12.37 12.23 22.43
N ILE A 182 12.36 11.42 21.37
CA ILE A 182 11.37 10.35 21.18
C ILE A 182 11.54 9.25 22.23
N ALA A 183 12.79 8.87 22.55
CA ALA A 183 13.08 7.89 23.61
C ALA A 183 12.61 8.40 24.99
N ALA A 184 12.83 9.67 25.30
CA ALA A 184 12.36 10.29 26.54
C ALA A 184 10.82 10.30 26.63
N LYS A 185 10.12 10.67 25.55
CA LYS A 185 8.65 10.73 25.48
C LYS A 185 7.99 9.35 25.60
N ASN A 186 8.65 8.29 25.14
CA ASN A 186 8.20 6.90 25.29
C ASN A 186 8.63 6.27 26.63
N SER A 187 9.52 6.91 27.41
CA SER A 187 9.95 6.42 28.72
C SER A 187 8.94 6.72 29.84
N GLU A 188 8.08 7.72 29.67
CA GLU A 188 7.00 8.06 30.61
C GLU A 188 5.78 7.13 30.50
N THR A 189 5.70 6.32 29.44
CA THR A 189 4.65 5.31 29.19
C THR A 189 5.25 3.92 28.97
N SER A 190 5.87 3.37 30.03
CA SER A 190 6.23 1.95 30.19
C SER A 190 7.03 1.26 29.06
N GLY A 191 8.34 1.07 29.31
CA GLY A 191 8.99 -0.24 29.16
C GLY A 191 9.46 -0.71 27.76
N PHE A 192 9.63 0.15 26.76
CA PHE A 192 10.21 -0.27 25.48
C PHE A 192 11.68 0.17 25.34
N SER A 193 12.60 -0.78 25.50
CA SER A 193 14.04 -0.58 25.25
C SER A 193 14.30 -0.32 23.77
N SER A 194 14.65 0.91 23.41
CA SER A 194 15.19 1.27 22.08
C SER A 194 16.68 0.92 22.02
N LYS A 195 17.04 -0.10 21.23
CA LYS A 195 18.44 -0.33 20.83
C LYS A 195 18.84 0.66 19.72
N PRO A 196 20.11 1.10 19.66
CA PRO A 196 20.61 1.91 18.56
C PRO A 196 20.57 1.12 17.24
N ILE A 197 20.20 1.78 16.15
CA ILE A 197 20.18 1.18 14.81
C ILE A 197 21.62 1.16 14.28
N SER A 198 22.28 0.00 14.32
CA SER A 198 23.43 -0.25 13.44
C SER A 198 22.89 -0.63 12.06
N GLY A 199 23.47 -0.05 11.01
CA GLY A 199 23.03 -0.22 9.63
C GLY A 199 22.84 -1.69 9.22
N SER A 200 21.59 -2.04 8.93
CA SER A 200 21.11 -3.05 7.97
C SER A 200 19.64 -3.37 8.27
N ALA A 201 18.82 -3.30 7.22
CA ALA A 201 17.39 -3.65 7.16
C ALA A 201 16.42 -2.80 8.01
N VAL A 202 15.59 -2.03 7.29
CA VAL A 202 14.40 -1.35 7.80
C VAL A 202 13.49 -2.39 8.46
N ASN A 203 13.45 -2.38 9.79
CA ASN A 203 12.78 -3.41 10.58
C ASN A 203 11.29 -3.08 10.69
N GLU A 204 10.44 -3.89 10.05
CA GLU A 204 8.99 -3.86 10.21
C GLU A 204 8.57 -3.96 11.67
N SER A 205 7.58 -3.16 12.07
CA SER A 205 7.08 -3.10 13.44
C SER A 205 6.62 -4.48 13.95
N LYS A 206 6.92 -4.81 15.22
CA LYS A 206 6.51 -6.08 15.85
C LYS A 206 4.98 -6.36 15.77
N ALA A 207 4.16 -5.32 15.64
CA ALA A 207 2.71 -5.42 15.50
C ALA A 207 2.27 -6.09 14.18
N SER A 208 2.96 -5.85 13.06
CA SER A 208 2.66 -6.50 11.78
C SER A 208 3.07 -7.98 11.79
N LYS A 209 4.21 -8.31 12.40
CA LYS A 209 4.61 -9.72 12.63
C LYS A 209 3.66 -10.47 13.56
N GLU A 210 3.09 -9.80 14.57
CA GLU A 210 2.15 -10.42 15.51
C GLU A 210 0.75 -10.63 14.90
N LYS A 211 0.28 -9.70 14.07
CA LYS A 211 -0.94 -9.88 13.24
C LYS A 211 -0.76 -11.01 12.22
N GLN A 212 0.38 -11.07 11.52
CA GLN A 212 0.70 -12.19 10.61
C GLN A 212 0.79 -13.54 11.34
N LYS A 213 1.36 -13.57 12.56
CA LYS A 213 1.44 -14.80 13.37
C LYS A 213 0.06 -15.26 13.89
N LYS A 214 -0.82 -14.32 14.27
CA LYS A 214 -2.21 -14.63 14.63
C LYS A 214 -3.02 -15.14 13.43
N ALA A 215 -2.84 -14.55 12.25
CA ALA A 215 -3.48 -15.00 11.01
C ALA A 215 -3.00 -16.41 10.57
N LYS A 216 -1.70 -16.72 10.72
CA LYS A 216 -1.15 -18.07 10.49
C LYS A 216 -1.79 -19.13 11.41
N ASN A 217 -2.02 -18.82 12.68
CA ASN A 217 -2.60 -19.76 13.64
C ASN A 217 -4.10 -20.01 13.41
N THR A 218 -4.89 -18.98 13.07
CA THR A 218 -6.33 -19.13 12.80
C THR A 218 -6.59 -19.84 11.46
N ALA A 219 -5.76 -19.61 10.44
CA ALA A 219 -5.84 -20.31 9.16
C ALA A 219 -5.47 -21.80 9.29
N ALA A 220 -4.45 -22.14 10.08
CA ALA A 220 -4.06 -23.53 10.35
C ALA A 220 -5.13 -24.31 11.14
N GLU A 221 -5.78 -23.68 12.12
CA GLU A 221 -6.89 -24.30 12.87
C GLU A 221 -8.13 -24.52 12.00
N SER A 222 -8.44 -23.58 11.11
CA SER A 222 -9.55 -23.69 10.16
C SER A 222 -9.34 -24.82 9.15
N ARG A 223 -8.09 -24.98 8.67
CA ARG A 223 -7.68 -26.07 7.77
C ARG A 223 -7.75 -27.45 8.45
N LYS A 224 -7.45 -27.56 9.76
CA LYS A 224 -7.60 -28.81 10.53
C LYS A 224 -9.07 -29.19 10.77
N ARG A 225 -9.95 -28.22 11.05
CA ARG A 225 -11.39 -28.47 11.28
C ARG A 225 -12.13 -28.90 10.01
N ASN A 226 -11.75 -28.40 8.85
CA ASN A 226 -12.34 -28.83 7.57
C ASN A 226 -11.86 -30.21 7.09
N ARG A 227 -10.70 -30.69 7.56
CA ARG A 227 -10.18 -32.03 7.22
C ARG A 227 -10.83 -33.15 8.04
N THR A 228 -11.38 -32.84 9.22
CA THR A 228 -12.02 -33.82 10.12
C THR A 228 -13.52 -33.99 9.86
N LYS A 229 -14.19 -33.02 9.21
CA LYS A 229 -15.60 -33.14 8.79
C LYS A 229 -15.83 -33.90 7.48
N LYS A 230 -14.76 -34.37 6.83
CA LYS A 230 -14.81 -35.03 5.51
C LYS A 230 -14.48 -36.53 5.56
N LYS A 231 -14.63 -37.15 6.73
CA LYS A 231 -14.57 -38.61 6.93
C LYS A 231 -15.91 -39.11 7.41
#